data_AF-A0A1H2AXW5-F1
#
_entry.id   AF-A0A1H2AXW5-F1
#
_cell.length_a   1.000
_cell.length_b   1.000
_cell.length_c   1.000
_cell.angle_alpha   90.00
_cell.angle_beta   90.00
_cell.angle_gamma   90.00
#
_symmetry.space_group_name_H-M   'P 1'
#
loop_
_entity.id
_entity.type
_entity.pdbx_description
1 polymer ?
#
loop_
_entity_poly.entity_id
_entity_poly.type
_entity_poly.pdbx_seq_one_letter_code
_entity_poly.pdbx_strand_id
1 'polypeptide(L)'
;MDLIGFGREADVYALDSNRVLRRYRRGDDASGEAELMVHLYGIGYPVPRVHEVSGADLVLERLDGVTMTEAFGAGGAGGDGVGAGAAILADLHRRLHALPARVGQRAGDRILHRDLHPDNVMITSRGPVVIDWHNAAEGPPAVDVWLTAIILAQVAAEPGHQHAVAAAAFLRAFLSESGVTLFSEGGAAFLPEAGVALLSEGGVAFLPEVGAALMSEDGIALRPEGGDPVAAFDEAVAIRRADPALTAEEAAGLVATVGPLIRAALSGGR
;
A
#
# COMPACT_ATOMS: atom_id res chain seq x y z
N MET A 1 5.03 13.12 29.78
CA MET A 1 4.98 12.58 28.41
C MET A 1 5.12 11.10 28.55
N ASP A 2 4.06 10.37 28.27
CA ASP A 2 4.05 8.92 28.34
C ASP A 2 4.38 8.39 26.94
N LEU A 3 5.35 7.49 26.85
CA LEU A 3 5.70 6.84 25.59
C LEU A 3 4.62 5.81 25.28
N ILE A 4 3.90 6.00 24.17
CA ILE A 4 2.72 5.19 23.81
C ILE A 4 2.96 4.29 22.59
N GLY A 5 4.06 4.49 21.87
CA GLY A 5 4.42 3.66 20.73
C GLY A 5 5.90 3.78 20.40
N PHE A 6 6.48 2.65 20.00
CA PHE A 6 7.82 2.58 19.42
C PHE A 6 7.67 2.34 17.92
N GLY A 7 8.01 3.34 17.10
CA GLY A 7 8.31 3.10 15.70
C GLY A 7 9.76 2.64 15.53
N ARG A 8 10.07 2.10 14.36
CA ARG A 8 11.44 1.74 13.96
C ARG A 8 12.33 2.98 13.85
N GLU A 9 11.75 4.07 13.33
CA GLU A 9 12.47 5.31 12.99
C GLU A 9 12.10 6.50 13.89
N ALA A 10 10.92 6.45 14.51
CA ALA A 10 10.41 7.51 15.36
C ALA A 10 9.87 6.98 16.69
N ASP A 11 9.97 7.81 17.72
CA ASP A 11 9.31 7.58 19.01
C ASP A 11 8.01 8.39 19.07
N VAL A 12 6.94 7.79 19.63
CA VAL A 12 5.62 8.41 19.73
C VAL A 12 5.21 8.61 21.19
N TYR A 13 5.05 9.87 21.58
CA TYR A 13 4.72 10.27 22.94
C TYR A 13 3.30 10.85 23.02
N ALA A 14 2.52 10.42 24.01
CA ALA A 14 1.29 11.13 24.36
C ALA A 14 1.65 12.49 24.98
N LEU A 15 1.15 13.56 24.36
CA LEU A 15 1.21 14.90 24.93
C LEU A 15 0.00 15.14 25.83
N ASP A 16 -1.19 14.75 25.37
CA ASP A 16 -2.46 14.84 26.08
C ASP A 16 -3.51 13.85 25.54
N SER A 17 -4.78 14.08 25.84
CA SER A 17 -5.89 13.22 25.38
C SER A 17 -6.10 13.26 23.86
N ASN A 18 -5.66 14.33 23.19
CA ASN A 18 -5.99 14.64 21.81
C ASN A 18 -4.76 14.75 20.90
N ARG A 19 -3.55 14.75 21.46
CA ARG A 19 -2.30 14.98 20.70
C ARG A 19 -1.20 13.99 21.05
N VAL A 20 -0.46 13.61 20.02
CA VAL A 20 0.77 12.83 20.11
C VAL A 20 1.93 13.59 19.46
N LEU A 21 3.14 13.39 19.98
CA LEU A 21 4.38 13.83 19.37
C LEU A 21 5.05 12.63 18.72
N ARG A 22 5.28 12.70 17.41
CA ARG A 22 6.20 11.81 16.68
C ARG A 22 7.55 12.51 16.57
N ARG A 23 8.63 11.85 17.00
CA ARG A 23 10.01 12.37 16.92
C ARG A 23 10.91 11.41 16.16
N TYR A 24 11.49 11.85 15.05
CA TYR A 24 12.44 11.04 14.27
C TYR A 24 13.79 10.92 14.98
N ARG A 25 14.25 9.69 15.24
CA ARG A 25 15.48 9.42 16.02
C ARG A 25 16.74 9.92 15.33
N ARG A 26 16.76 9.91 14.00
CA ARG A 26 17.90 10.37 13.19
C ARG A 26 17.91 11.87 12.94
N GLY A 27 16.86 12.58 13.37
CA GLY A 27 16.75 14.03 13.20
C GLY A 27 16.30 14.45 11.80
N ASP A 28 15.70 13.54 11.02
CA ASP A 28 15.14 13.86 9.70
C ASP A 28 14.08 14.96 9.82
N ASP A 29 14.06 15.90 8.88
CA ASP A 29 13.12 17.02 8.87
C ASP A 29 11.71 16.54 8.51
N ALA A 30 10.75 16.80 9.39
CA ALA A 30 9.35 16.39 9.24
C ALA A 30 8.52 17.40 8.43
N SER A 31 9.09 18.53 8.00
CA SER A 31 8.36 19.62 7.36
C SER A 31 7.67 19.19 6.06
N GLY A 32 8.35 18.41 5.21
CA GLY A 32 7.77 17.92 3.95
C GLY A 32 6.60 16.94 4.14
N GLU A 33 6.70 16.05 5.14
CA GLU A 33 5.62 15.16 5.57
C GLU A 33 4.42 15.97 6.09
N ALA A 34 4.68 16.94 6.98
CA ALA A 34 3.65 17.80 7.55
C ALA A 34 2.88 18.58 6.47
N GLU A 35 3.58 19.16 5.49
CA GLU A 35 2.97 19.88 4.37
C GLU A 35 2.06 18.97 3.53
N LEU A 36 2.48 17.73 3.27
CA LEU A 36 1.65 16.74 2.59
C LEU A 36 0.41 16.40 3.40
N MET A 37 0.57 16.09 4.68
CA MET A 37 -0.55 15.72 5.55
C MET A 37 -1.56 16.87 5.71
N VAL A 38 -1.09 18.12 5.84
CA VAL A 38 -1.96 19.31 5.88
C VAL A 38 -2.77 19.44 4.58
N HIS A 39 -2.12 19.23 3.42
CA HIS A 39 -2.80 19.23 2.14
C HIS A 39 -3.87 18.12 2.05
N LEU A 40 -3.51 16.88 2.37
CA LEU A 40 -4.41 15.72 2.36
C LEU A 40 -5.61 15.89 3.30
N TYR A 41 -5.38 16.41 4.50
CA TYR A 41 -6.44 16.73 5.45
C TYR A 41 -7.40 17.79 4.87
N GLY A 42 -6.86 18.84 4.27
CA GLY A 42 -7.64 19.94 3.69
C GLY A 42 -8.57 19.52 2.55
N ILE A 43 -8.22 18.47 1.81
CA ILE A 43 -9.04 17.89 0.74
C ILE A 43 -9.87 16.68 1.17
N GLY A 44 -9.84 16.33 2.47
CA GLY A 44 -10.67 15.26 3.03
C GLY A 44 -10.16 13.83 2.82
N TYR A 45 -8.87 13.66 2.46
CA TYR A 45 -8.24 12.35 2.55
C TYR A 45 -7.97 12.02 4.03
N PRO A 46 -8.24 10.78 4.50
CA PRO A 46 -8.28 10.50 5.92
C PRO A 46 -6.86 10.35 6.49
N VAL A 47 -6.34 11.45 7.04
CA VAL A 47 -5.07 11.52 7.77
C VAL A 47 -5.29 12.12 9.17
N PRO A 48 -4.36 11.92 10.12
CA PRO A 48 -4.34 12.69 11.35
C PRO A 48 -4.18 14.18 11.05
N ARG A 49 -4.88 15.04 11.78
CA ARG A 49 -4.61 16.48 11.74
C ARG A 49 -3.21 16.77 12.24
N VAL A 50 -2.43 17.55 11.48
CA VAL A 50 -1.17 18.13 11.95
C VAL A 50 -1.47 19.36 12.81
N HIS A 51 -0.89 19.42 14.00
CA HIS A 51 -1.00 20.57 14.90
C HIS A 51 0.23 21.47 14.83
N GLU A 52 1.42 20.88 14.79
CA GLU A 52 2.70 21.60 14.80
C GLU A 52 3.80 20.74 14.19
N VAL A 53 4.80 21.37 13.57
CA VAL A 53 6.03 20.75 13.09
C VAL A 53 7.22 21.62 13.49
N SER A 54 8.29 21.00 14.00
CA SER A 54 9.52 21.68 14.39
C SER A 54 10.73 20.76 14.20
N GLY A 55 11.44 20.93 13.08
CA GLY A 55 12.55 20.05 12.71
C GLY A 55 12.09 18.59 12.64
N ALA A 56 12.65 17.74 13.50
CA ALA A 56 12.33 16.31 13.55
C ALA A 56 11.08 15.94 14.35
N ASP A 57 10.40 16.94 14.93
CA ASP A 57 9.21 16.77 15.75
C ASP A 57 7.94 17.10 14.98
N LEU A 58 6.97 16.19 15.00
CA LEU A 58 5.67 16.34 14.39
C LEU A 58 4.57 16.08 15.42
N VAL A 59 3.76 17.10 15.73
CA VAL A 59 2.63 16.99 16.66
C VAL A 59 1.36 16.71 15.86
N LEU A 60 0.76 15.55 16.13
CA LEU A 60 -0.38 15.01 15.39
C LEU A 60 -1.60 14.82 16.29
N GLU A 61 -2.78 14.78 15.68
CA GLU A 61 -4.01 14.28 16.28
C GLU A 61 -3.77 12.88 16.86
N ARG A 62 -4.18 12.69 18.11
CA ARG A 62 -4.24 11.37 18.72
C ARG A 62 -5.51 10.67 18.25
N LEU A 63 -5.34 9.56 17.54
CA LEU A 63 -6.44 8.77 17.02
C LEU A 63 -6.99 7.81 18.08
N ASP A 64 -8.31 7.67 18.11
CA ASP A 64 -9.04 6.72 18.94
C ASP A 64 -9.26 5.42 18.14
N GLY A 65 -8.49 4.37 18.41
CA GLY A 65 -8.65 3.13 17.65
C GLY A 65 -7.47 2.18 17.75
N VAL A 66 -7.55 1.13 16.94
CA VAL A 66 -6.55 0.07 16.78
C VAL A 66 -6.06 0.04 15.34
N THR A 67 -4.95 -0.61 15.05
CA THR A 67 -4.50 -0.80 13.66
C THR A 67 -5.47 -1.70 12.89
N MET A 68 -5.46 -1.64 11.55
CA MET A 68 -6.26 -2.53 10.72
C MET A 68 -5.80 -3.99 10.88
N THR A 69 -4.51 -4.23 11.10
CA THR A 69 -4.01 -5.57 11.48
C THR A 69 -4.62 -6.08 12.77
N GLU A 70 -4.75 -5.24 13.80
CA GLU A 70 -5.41 -5.62 15.06
C GLU A 70 -6.92 -5.85 14.86
N ALA A 71 -7.58 -5.00 14.06
CA ALA A 71 -9.02 -5.09 13.83
C ALA A 71 -9.43 -6.32 12.98
N PHE A 72 -8.63 -6.68 11.97
CA PHE A 72 -8.97 -7.68 10.95
C PHE A 72 -7.98 -8.85 10.86
N GLY A 73 -6.99 -8.94 11.76
CA GLY A 73 -6.02 -10.01 11.84
C GLY A 73 -6.54 -11.30 12.48
N ALA A 74 -5.62 -12.23 12.77
CA ALA A 74 -5.95 -13.52 13.41
C ALA A 74 -6.48 -13.30 14.84
N GLY A 75 -7.81 -13.32 14.98
CA GLY A 75 -8.52 -13.04 16.25
C GLY A 75 -9.35 -11.76 16.27
N GLY A 76 -9.35 -10.98 15.17
CA GLY A 76 -10.20 -9.82 14.95
C GLY A 76 -11.68 -10.17 14.70
N ALA A 77 -12.48 -9.20 14.23
CA ALA A 77 -13.94 -9.34 14.05
C ALA A 77 -14.31 -10.67 13.37
N GLY A 78 -15.03 -11.55 14.08
CA GLY A 78 -15.43 -12.86 13.56
C GLY A 78 -16.22 -12.75 12.26
N GLY A 79 -16.05 -13.71 11.33
CA GLY A 79 -16.65 -13.66 9.99
C GLY A 79 -15.61 -13.41 8.88
N ASP A 80 -16.04 -12.81 7.77
CA ASP A 80 -15.24 -12.47 6.57
C ASP A 80 -14.33 -11.23 6.73
N GLY A 81 -13.90 -10.91 7.96
CA GLY A 81 -13.23 -9.64 8.30
C GLY A 81 -12.02 -9.29 7.44
N VAL A 82 -11.28 -10.29 6.94
CA VAL A 82 -10.18 -10.08 5.99
C VAL A 82 -10.65 -9.44 4.68
N GLY A 83 -11.80 -9.84 4.15
CA GLY A 83 -12.39 -9.26 2.94
C GLY A 83 -12.81 -7.81 3.16
N ALA A 84 -13.47 -7.52 4.28
CA ALA A 84 -13.85 -6.16 4.64
C ALA A 84 -12.63 -5.24 4.80
N GLY A 85 -11.59 -5.70 5.50
CA GLY A 85 -10.33 -4.96 5.64
C GLY A 85 -9.65 -4.70 4.30
N ALA A 86 -9.59 -5.70 3.42
CA ALA A 86 -9.02 -5.57 2.08
C ALA A 86 -9.78 -4.57 1.20
N ALA A 87 -11.12 -4.59 1.24
CA ALA A 87 -11.95 -3.62 0.54
C ALA A 87 -11.71 -2.19 1.04
N ILE A 88 -11.58 -2.00 2.37
CA ILE A 88 -11.22 -0.69 2.95
C ILE A 88 -9.84 -0.25 2.46
N LEU A 89 -8.83 -1.12 2.49
CA LEU A 89 -7.48 -0.78 2.04
C LEU A 89 -7.46 -0.39 0.55
N ALA A 90 -8.13 -1.17 -0.30
CA ALA A 90 -8.28 -0.88 -1.72
C ALA A 90 -9.01 0.45 -1.98
N ASP A 91 -10.03 0.79 -1.18
CA ASP A 91 -10.72 2.08 -1.25
C ASP A 91 -9.80 3.25 -0.90
N LEU A 92 -8.96 3.11 0.13
CA LEU A 92 -7.96 4.12 0.50
C LEU A 92 -6.97 4.36 -0.65
N HIS A 93 -6.44 3.30 -1.27
CA HIS A 93 -5.60 3.44 -2.47
C HIS A 93 -6.33 4.16 -3.59
N ARG A 94 -7.56 3.73 -3.94
CA ARG A 94 -8.35 4.35 -5.02
C ARG A 94 -8.58 5.84 -4.77
N ARG A 95 -8.90 6.22 -3.54
CA ARG A 95 -9.11 7.62 -3.14
C ARG A 95 -7.81 8.42 -3.19
N LEU A 96 -6.68 7.84 -2.77
CA LEU A 96 -5.38 8.50 -2.82
C LEU A 96 -4.93 8.72 -4.27
N HIS A 97 -5.09 7.70 -5.11
CA HIS A 97 -4.70 7.72 -6.52
C HIS A 97 -5.66 8.51 -7.42
N ALA A 98 -6.79 8.97 -6.88
CA ALA A 98 -7.62 9.98 -7.51
C ALA A 98 -7.08 11.40 -7.32
N LEU A 99 -6.13 11.60 -6.39
CA LEU A 99 -5.54 12.90 -6.10
C LEU A 99 -4.37 13.19 -7.05
N PRO A 100 -4.32 14.36 -7.70
CA PRO A 100 -3.22 14.71 -8.57
C PRO A 100 -1.90 14.85 -7.77
N ALA A 101 -0.79 14.53 -8.42
CA ALA A 101 0.53 14.92 -7.95
C ALA A 101 0.60 16.45 -7.73
N ARG A 102 1.28 16.89 -6.67
CA ARG A 102 1.42 18.32 -6.32
C ARG A 102 2.58 18.98 -7.06
N VAL A 103 3.65 18.22 -7.30
CA VAL A 103 4.89 18.69 -7.95
C VAL A 103 5.32 17.81 -9.13
N GLY A 104 4.62 16.69 -9.36
CA GLY A 104 4.91 15.67 -10.36
C GLY A 104 5.17 16.23 -11.75
N GLN A 105 6.16 15.65 -12.42
CA GLN A 105 6.66 16.12 -13.71
C GLN A 105 5.99 15.41 -14.89
N ARG A 106 5.32 14.26 -14.66
CA ARG A 106 4.67 13.46 -15.71
C ARG A 106 3.16 13.50 -15.57
N ALA A 107 2.48 13.62 -16.71
CA ALA A 107 1.04 13.41 -16.76
C ALA A 107 0.72 11.98 -16.31
N GLY A 108 -0.21 11.84 -15.36
CA GLY A 108 -0.58 10.54 -14.78
C GLY A 108 0.02 10.27 -13.41
N ASP A 109 1.05 11.01 -12.97
CA ASP A 109 1.60 10.86 -11.62
C ASP A 109 0.53 11.19 -10.55
N ARG A 110 0.55 10.42 -9.46
CA ARG A 110 -0.35 10.55 -8.30
C ARG A 110 0.46 10.60 -7.02
N ILE A 111 -0.16 11.09 -5.96
CA ILE A 111 0.40 10.98 -4.61
C ILE A 111 0.47 9.49 -4.25
N LEU A 112 1.64 9.06 -3.79
CA LEU A 112 1.94 7.70 -3.36
C LEU A 112 2.25 7.68 -1.87
N HIS A 113 1.78 6.67 -1.14
CA HIS A 113 2.14 6.45 0.26
C HIS A 113 3.45 5.69 0.42
N ARG A 114 3.72 4.72 -0.47
CA ARG A 114 4.87 3.80 -0.52
C ARG A 114 5.06 2.85 0.66
N ASP A 115 4.23 2.97 1.68
CA ASP A 115 4.20 2.04 2.82
C ASP A 115 2.77 1.79 3.32
N LEU A 116 1.78 1.78 2.41
CA LEU A 116 0.37 1.65 2.79
C LEU A 116 0.03 0.17 2.98
N HIS A 117 0.09 -0.30 4.21
CA HIS A 117 -0.29 -1.65 4.62
C HIS A 117 -1.17 -1.60 5.88
N PRO A 118 -1.79 -2.72 6.31
CA PRO A 118 -2.75 -2.71 7.41
C PRO A 118 -2.24 -2.15 8.77
N ASP A 119 -0.94 -2.16 9.06
CA ASP A 119 -0.45 -1.52 10.29
C ASP A 119 -0.45 0.01 10.20
N ASN A 120 -0.32 0.56 8.99
CA ASN A 120 -0.34 1.99 8.72
C ASN A 120 -1.75 2.54 8.45
N VAL A 121 -2.78 1.79 8.84
CA VAL A 121 -4.18 2.26 8.87
C VAL A 121 -4.75 2.03 10.26
N MET A 122 -5.22 3.10 10.91
CA MET A 122 -5.97 3.01 12.16
C MET A 122 -7.47 2.97 11.89
N ILE A 123 -8.16 1.99 12.49
CA ILE A 123 -9.62 1.88 12.48
C ILE A 123 -10.16 2.66 13.66
N THR A 124 -10.72 3.83 13.38
CA THR A 124 -11.19 4.80 14.40
C THR A 124 -12.71 4.93 14.43
N SER A 125 -13.25 5.62 15.43
CA SER A 125 -14.68 5.92 15.49
C SER A 125 -15.18 6.75 14.30
N ARG A 126 -14.29 7.54 13.67
CA ARG A 126 -14.57 8.34 12.47
C ARG A 126 -14.20 7.63 11.15
N GLY A 127 -13.91 6.33 11.20
CA GLY A 127 -13.52 5.53 10.04
C GLY A 127 -12.01 5.27 9.95
N PRO A 128 -11.54 4.69 8.84
CA PRO A 128 -10.12 4.40 8.65
C PRO A 128 -9.31 5.70 8.49
N VAL A 129 -8.15 5.77 9.12
CA VAL A 129 -7.21 6.90 9.04
C VAL A 129 -5.82 6.37 8.70
N VAL A 130 -5.21 6.90 7.65
CA VAL A 130 -3.89 6.51 7.18
C VAL A 130 -2.82 7.29 7.91
N ILE A 131 -1.88 6.56 8.50
CA ILE A 131 -0.75 7.08 9.27
C ILE A 131 0.57 6.76 8.56
N ASP A 132 1.65 7.34 9.07
CA ASP A 132 3.01 7.12 8.59
C ASP A 132 3.30 7.55 7.14
N TRP A 133 3.25 8.87 6.90
CA TRP A 133 3.46 9.47 5.59
C TRP A 133 4.92 9.76 5.25
N HIS A 134 5.87 9.24 6.03
CA HIS A 134 7.29 9.57 5.90
C HIS A 134 7.88 9.17 4.53
N ASN A 135 7.40 8.05 3.98
CA ASN A 135 7.87 7.49 2.71
C ASN A 135 7.13 8.04 1.48
N ALA A 136 6.20 8.97 1.68
CA ALA A 136 5.32 9.43 0.62
C ALA A 136 6.10 10.09 -0.53
N ALA A 137 5.64 9.85 -1.75
CA ALA A 137 6.24 10.36 -2.97
C ALA A 137 5.16 10.64 -4.02
N GLU A 138 5.58 10.95 -5.24
CA GLU A 138 4.68 11.11 -6.38
C GLU A 138 5.20 10.23 -7.53
N GLY A 139 4.29 9.54 -8.22
CA GLY A 139 4.65 8.61 -9.29
C GLY A 139 3.46 7.78 -9.78
N PRO A 140 3.72 6.65 -10.48
CA PRO A 140 2.66 5.80 -11.01
C PRO A 140 1.87 5.12 -9.86
N PRO A 141 0.53 5.22 -9.82
CA PRO A 141 -0.29 4.67 -8.72
C PRO A 141 -0.15 3.15 -8.54
N ALA A 142 0.16 2.42 -9.62
CA ALA A 142 0.39 0.98 -9.56
C ALA A 142 1.58 0.58 -8.65
N VAL A 143 2.57 1.47 -8.47
CA VAL A 143 3.72 1.22 -7.58
C VAL A 143 3.25 1.02 -6.14
N ASP A 144 2.31 1.84 -5.67
CA ASP A 144 1.75 1.74 -4.32
C ASP A 144 1.02 0.41 -4.10
N VAL A 145 0.22 -0.02 -5.07
CA VAL A 145 -0.52 -1.30 -4.99
C VAL A 145 0.46 -2.47 -4.91
N TRP A 146 1.53 -2.44 -5.70
CA TRP A 146 2.56 -3.46 -5.66
C TRP A 146 3.37 -3.45 -4.36
N LEU A 147 3.68 -2.29 -3.79
CA LEU A 147 4.36 -2.20 -2.49
C LEU A 147 3.52 -2.84 -1.39
N THR A 148 2.23 -2.56 -1.34
CA THR A 148 1.30 -3.22 -0.40
C THR A 148 1.28 -4.73 -0.59
N ALA A 149 1.20 -5.20 -1.85
CA ALA A 149 1.21 -6.63 -2.15
C ALA A 149 2.52 -7.32 -1.73
N ILE A 150 3.66 -6.66 -1.96
CA ILE A 150 4.98 -7.14 -1.55
C ILE A 150 5.07 -7.23 -0.02
N ILE A 151 4.64 -6.20 0.71
CA ILE A 151 4.67 -6.18 2.18
C ILE A 151 3.82 -7.31 2.76
N LEU A 152 2.58 -7.47 2.29
CA LEU A 152 1.69 -8.56 2.71
C LEU A 152 2.28 -9.95 2.38
N ALA A 153 2.91 -10.09 1.22
CA ALA A 153 3.57 -11.34 0.82
C ALA A 153 4.80 -11.65 1.69
N GLN A 154 5.58 -10.65 2.10
CA GLN A 154 6.69 -10.84 3.04
C GLN A 154 6.19 -11.36 4.39
N VAL A 155 5.14 -10.73 4.95
CA VAL A 155 4.53 -11.18 6.21
C VAL A 155 3.98 -12.60 6.08
N ALA A 156 3.38 -12.95 4.95
CA ALA A 156 2.88 -14.29 4.67
C ALA A 156 3.99 -15.34 4.51
N ALA A 157 5.18 -14.95 4.04
CA ALA A 157 6.31 -15.83 3.84
C ALA A 157 7.14 -16.08 5.11
N GLU A 158 7.03 -15.19 6.11
CA GLU A 158 7.86 -15.25 7.31
C GLU A 158 7.50 -16.45 8.20
N PRO A 159 8.43 -17.40 8.42
CA PRO A 159 8.16 -18.60 9.20
C PRO A 159 7.78 -18.28 10.65
N GLY A 160 6.61 -18.74 11.10
CA GLY A 160 6.15 -18.58 12.47
C GLY A 160 5.59 -17.19 12.80
N HIS A 161 5.47 -16.29 11.82
CA HIS A 161 4.87 -14.99 12.03
C HIS A 161 3.37 -15.14 12.34
N GLN A 162 2.92 -14.54 13.46
CA GLN A 162 1.55 -14.70 13.98
C GLN A 162 0.44 -14.27 13.00
N HIS A 163 0.77 -13.37 12.07
CA HIS A 163 -0.18 -12.87 11.07
C HIS A 163 -0.01 -13.50 9.67
N ALA A 164 0.88 -14.49 9.48
CA ALA A 164 1.20 -15.01 8.15
C ALA A 164 -0.03 -15.52 7.37
N VAL A 165 -0.92 -16.28 8.03
CA VAL A 165 -2.14 -16.80 7.41
C VAL A 165 -3.12 -15.68 7.05
N ALA A 166 -3.29 -14.72 7.96
CA ALA A 166 -4.15 -13.56 7.72
C ALA A 166 -3.61 -12.70 6.57
N ALA A 167 -2.30 -12.45 6.54
CA ALA A 167 -1.64 -11.69 5.48
C ALA A 167 -1.78 -12.35 4.10
N ALA A 168 -1.67 -13.69 4.01
CA ALA A 168 -1.89 -14.42 2.76
C ALA A 168 -3.34 -14.29 2.26
N ALA A 169 -4.31 -14.33 3.16
CA ALA A 169 -5.72 -14.13 2.83
C ALA A 169 -6.00 -12.66 2.45
N PHE A 170 -5.40 -11.70 3.16
CA PHE A 170 -5.52 -10.27 2.91
C PHE A 170 -4.91 -9.91 1.56
N LEU A 171 -3.74 -10.46 1.22
CA LEU A 171 -3.10 -10.30 -0.09
C LEU A 171 -4.05 -10.71 -1.23
N ARG A 172 -4.67 -11.89 -1.10
CA ARG A 172 -5.65 -12.37 -2.09
C ARG A 172 -6.83 -11.43 -2.24
N ALA A 173 -7.46 -11.07 -1.13
CA ALA A 173 -8.62 -10.19 -1.14
C ALA A 173 -8.26 -8.81 -1.69
N PHE A 174 -7.14 -8.23 -1.25
CA PHE A 174 -6.68 -6.91 -1.68
C PHE A 174 -6.40 -6.86 -3.18
N LEU A 175 -5.72 -7.86 -3.75
CA LEU A 175 -5.44 -7.91 -5.18
C LEU A 175 -6.71 -8.10 -6.02
N SER A 176 -7.69 -8.84 -5.50
CA SER A 176 -9.01 -8.94 -6.12
C SER A 176 -9.74 -7.60 -6.15
N GLU A 177 -9.69 -6.84 -5.05
CA GLU A 177 -10.36 -5.53 -4.93
C GLU A 177 -9.62 -4.40 -5.68
N SER A 178 -8.30 -4.49 -5.84
CA SER A 178 -7.49 -3.48 -6.54
C SER A 178 -7.54 -3.60 -8.06
N GLY A 179 -8.17 -4.65 -8.60
CA GLY A 179 -8.35 -4.86 -10.03
C GLY A 179 -7.09 -5.33 -10.77
N VAL A 180 -6.06 -5.80 -10.04
CA VAL A 180 -4.86 -6.40 -10.63
C VAL A 180 -5.09 -7.90 -10.87
N THR A 181 -4.89 -8.38 -12.10
CA THR A 181 -5.05 -9.82 -12.44
C THR A 181 -3.85 -10.34 -13.25
N LEU A 182 -3.32 -11.51 -12.87
CA LEU A 182 -2.34 -12.26 -13.69
C LEU A 182 -3.06 -13.30 -14.54
N PHE A 183 -2.56 -13.50 -15.75
CA PHE A 183 -2.99 -14.57 -16.66
C PHE A 183 -1.83 -15.51 -16.94
N SER A 184 -2.07 -16.82 -16.75
CA SER A 184 -1.17 -17.86 -17.25
C SER A 184 -1.47 -18.18 -18.71
N GLU A 185 -0.52 -18.83 -19.38
CA GLU A 185 -0.58 -19.23 -20.80
C GLU A 185 -1.93 -19.83 -21.18
N GLY A 186 -2.53 -19.30 -22.27
CA GLY A 186 -3.70 -19.87 -22.94
C GLY A 186 -5.07 -19.60 -22.32
N GLY A 187 -5.19 -18.75 -21.29
CA GLY A 187 -6.48 -18.37 -20.69
C GLY A 187 -7.16 -17.17 -21.37
N ALA A 188 -8.50 -17.11 -21.29
CA ALA A 188 -9.31 -15.94 -21.65
C ALA A 188 -10.16 -15.49 -20.45
N ALA A 189 -10.20 -14.19 -20.15
CA ALA A 189 -11.05 -13.63 -19.10
C ALA A 189 -11.59 -12.23 -19.41
N PHE A 190 -12.65 -11.88 -18.70
CA PHE A 190 -13.32 -10.58 -18.72
C PHE A 190 -12.81 -9.73 -17.56
N LEU A 191 -12.24 -8.56 -17.82
CA LEU A 191 -11.88 -7.61 -16.75
C LEU A 191 -13.12 -6.83 -16.28
N PRO A 192 -13.22 -6.47 -14.98
CA PRO A 192 -14.13 -5.40 -14.54
C PRO A 192 -13.69 -4.04 -15.12
N GLU A 193 -14.59 -3.04 -15.09
CA GLU A 193 -14.49 -1.76 -15.84
C GLU A 193 -13.15 -1.00 -15.72
N ALA A 194 -12.30 -1.26 -14.72
CA ALA A 194 -11.02 -0.57 -14.51
C ALA A 194 -9.81 -1.50 -14.21
N GLY A 195 -9.84 -2.77 -14.64
CA GLY A 195 -8.80 -3.75 -14.32
C GLY A 195 -7.50 -3.64 -15.15
N VAL A 196 -6.41 -4.16 -14.59
CA VAL A 196 -5.10 -4.33 -15.25
C VAL A 196 -4.79 -5.83 -15.41
N ALA A 197 -4.54 -6.24 -16.66
CA ALA A 197 -4.18 -7.60 -17.04
C ALA A 197 -2.68 -7.74 -17.35
N LEU A 198 -2.02 -8.72 -16.73
CA LEU A 198 -0.66 -9.16 -17.08
C LEU A 198 -0.72 -10.53 -17.77
N LEU A 199 -0.42 -10.60 -19.06
CA LEU A 199 -0.48 -11.81 -19.90
C LEU A 199 0.93 -12.38 -20.10
N SER A 200 1.09 -13.69 -19.90
CA SER A 200 2.20 -14.44 -20.50
C SER A 200 1.95 -14.68 -22.00
N GLU A 201 2.98 -15.14 -22.75
CA GLU A 201 2.87 -15.50 -24.17
C GLU A 201 1.57 -16.26 -24.48
N GLY A 202 0.80 -15.76 -25.46
CA GLY A 202 -0.40 -16.43 -25.98
C GLY A 202 -1.72 -16.21 -25.21
N GLY A 203 -1.77 -15.39 -24.15
CA GLY A 203 -3.02 -15.04 -23.47
C GLY A 203 -3.92 -14.06 -24.25
N VAL A 204 -5.25 -14.10 -24.05
CA VAL A 204 -6.21 -13.16 -24.67
C VAL A 204 -7.01 -12.46 -23.57
N ALA A 205 -6.88 -11.13 -23.45
CA ALA A 205 -7.68 -10.32 -22.52
C ALA A 205 -8.84 -9.62 -23.24
N PHE A 206 -10.05 -9.72 -22.69
CA PHE A 206 -11.18 -8.89 -23.12
C PHE A 206 -11.31 -7.69 -22.18
N LEU A 207 -11.03 -6.50 -22.72
CA LEU A 207 -11.03 -5.24 -21.99
C LEU A 207 -12.39 -4.53 -22.16
N PRO A 208 -12.99 -3.96 -21.09
CA PRO A 208 -13.99 -2.90 -21.21
C PRO A 208 -13.35 -1.60 -21.73
N GLU A 209 -14.15 -0.57 -22.07
CA GLU A 209 -13.69 0.70 -22.71
C GLU A 209 -12.50 1.39 -22.00
N VAL A 210 -12.24 1.07 -20.73
CA VAL A 210 -11.22 1.70 -19.86
C VAL A 210 -10.16 0.73 -19.30
N GLY A 211 -10.17 -0.56 -19.67
CA GLY A 211 -9.20 -1.56 -19.17
C GLY A 211 -7.87 -1.57 -19.94
N ALA A 212 -6.80 -2.14 -19.35
CA ALA A 212 -5.50 -2.30 -20.01
C ALA A 212 -4.92 -3.73 -19.86
N ALA A 213 -4.28 -4.24 -20.91
CA ALA A 213 -3.57 -5.52 -20.93
C ALA A 213 -2.13 -5.37 -21.40
N LEU A 214 -1.19 -6.02 -20.71
CA LEU A 214 0.22 -6.11 -21.08
C LEU A 214 0.57 -7.54 -21.50
N MET A 215 1.31 -7.69 -22.60
CA MET A 215 1.85 -8.96 -23.09
C MET A 215 3.38 -8.95 -23.01
N SER A 216 4.00 -10.12 -22.81
CA SER A 216 5.44 -10.26 -23.00
C SER A 216 5.80 -10.43 -24.49
N GLU A 217 6.72 -9.57 -24.93
CA GLU A 217 7.63 -9.62 -26.09
C GLU A 217 7.16 -9.18 -27.51
N ASP A 218 5.91 -9.32 -27.97
CA ASP A 218 5.55 -8.83 -29.34
C ASP A 218 4.14 -8.19 -29.48
N GLY A 219 3.47 -7.85 -28.38
CA GLY A 219 2.12 -7.25 -28.37
C GLY A 219 2.11 -5.75 -28.13
N ILE A 220 1.40 -4.98 -28.96
CA ILE A 220 1.14 -3.56 -28.73
C ILE A 220 0.10 -3.43 -27.61
N ALA A 221 0.53 -3.03 -26.42
CA ALA A 221 -0.36 -2.69 -25.31
C ALA A 221 -0.85 -1.23 -25.40
N LEU A 222 -2.16 -1.03 -25.21
CA LEU A 222 -2.72 0.29 -24.94
C LEU A 222 -2.27 0.72 -23.54
N ARG A 223 -1.38 1.73 -23.49
CA ARG A 223 -0.86 2.30 -22.23
C ARG A 223 -2.02 2.96 -21.49
N PRO A 224 -2.38 2.52 -20.26
CA PRO A 224 -3.31 3.27 -19.44
C PRO A 224 -2.66 4.59 -19.04
N GLU A 225 -3.47 5.59 -18.67
CA GLU A 225 -3.03 6.86 -18.11
C GLU A 225 -2.19 6.70 -16.81
N GLY A 226 -2.00 5.47 -16.30
CA GLY A 226 -1.26 5.10 -15.09
C GLY A 226 0.08 4.34 -15.30
N GLY A 227 0.59 4.21 -16.52
CA GLY A 227 1.93 3.62 -16.79
C GLY A 227 1.94 2.13 -17.17
N ASP A 228 3.14 1.51 -17.21
CA ASP A 228 3.35 0.08 -17.50
C ASP A 228 3.32 -0.73 -16.19
N PRO A 229 2.29 -1.55 -15.94
CA PRO A 229 2.19 -2.39 -14.74
C PRO A 229 3.36 -3.33 -14.44
N VAL A 230 4.11 -3.82 -15.44
CA VAL A 230 5.33 -4.62 -15.20
C VAL A 230 6.43 -3.71 -14.68
N ALA A 231 6.63 -2.56 -15.33
CA ALA A 231 7.59 -1.56 -14.87
C ALA A 231 7.28 -1.06 -13.45
N ALA A 232 6.00 -0.93 -13.10
CA ALA A 232 5.56 -0.55 -11.75
C ALA A 232 5.88 -1.62 -10.69
N PHE A 233 5.81 -2.92 -11.04
CA PHE A 233 6.23 -3.99 -10.14
C PHE A 233 7.75 -3.95 -9.91
N ASP A 234 8.54 -3.81 -10.97
CA ASP A 234 10.00 -3.69 -10.88
C ASP A 234 10.42 -2.47 -10.06
N GLU A 235 9.73 -1.34 -10.23
CA GLU A 235 9.92 -0.13 -9.43
C GLU A 235 9.57 -0.37 -7.95
N ALA A 236 8.44 -1.02 -7.65
CA ALA A 236 8.07 -1.39 -6.28
C ALA A 236 9.09 -2.32 -5.64
N VAL A 237 9.61 -3.32 -6.37
CA VAL A 237 10.69 -4.21 -5.91
C VAL A 237 11.97 -3.41 -5.63
N ALA A 238 12.35 -2.49 -6.52
CA ALA A 238 13.53 -1.66 -6.34
C ALA A 238 13.41 -0.75 -5.10
N ILE A 239 12.25 -0.12 -4.93
CA ILE A 239 11.91 0.68 -3.75
C ILE A 239 12.03 -0.16 -2.48
N ARG A 240 11.38 -1.34 -2.45
CA ARG A 240 11.37 -2.16 -1.25
C ARG A 240 12.76 -2.72 -0.91
N ARG A 241 13.57 -3.08 -1.91
CA ARG A 241 14.97 -3.49 -1.73
C ARG A 241 15.86 -2.39 -1.15
N ALA A 242 15.53 -1.13 -1.41
CA ALA A 242 16.25 0.02 -0.88
C ALA A 242 15.81 0.40 0.54
N ASP A 243 14.78 -0.26 1.10
CA ASP A 243 14.33 0.01 2.45
C ASP A 243 15.43 -0.37 3.46
N PRO A 244 15.89 0.58 4.30
CA PRO A 244 16.90 0.31 5.31
C PRO A 244 16.41 -0.64 6.42
N ALA A 245 15.15 -1.08 6.41
CA ALA A 245 14.61 -2.14 7.27
C ALA A 245 15.10 -3.53 6.89
N LEU A 246 15.32 -3.75 5.59
CA LEU A 246 15.66 -5.08 5.10
C LEU A 246 17.15 -5.34 5.29
N THR A 247 17.47 -6.54 5.76
CA THR A 247 18.83 -7.08 5.66
C THR A 247 19.22 -7.26 4.20
N ALA A 248 20.52 -7.30 3.92
CA ALA A 248 21.02 -7.56 2.58
C ALA A 248 20.53 -8.90 2.00
N GLU A 249 20.33 -9.91 2.86
CA GLU A 249 19.81 -11.22 2.49
C GLU A 249 18.32 -11.14 2.09
N GLU A 250 17.49 -10.47 2.89
CA GLU A 250 16.07 -10.26 2.60
C GLU A 250 15.88 -9.45 1.31
N ALA A 251 16.67 -8.40 1.10
CA ALA A 251 16.62 -7.59 -0.12
C ALA A 251 17.03 -8.41 -1.36
N ALA A 252 18.09 -9.23 -1.26
CA ALA A 252 18.53 -10.10 -2.35
C ALA A 252 17.48 -11.16 -2.69
N GLY A 253 16.90 -11.80 -1.67
CA GLY A 253 15.90 -12.87 -1.79
C GLY A 253 14.48 -12.39 -2.09
N LEU A 254 14.19 -11.08 -2.02
CA LEU A 254 12.84 -10.52 -2.03
C LEU A 254 11.92 -11.14 -3.09
N VAL A 255 12.32 -11.08 -4.36
CA VAL A 255 11.50 -11.57 -5.50
C VAL A 255 11.26 -13.09 -5.42
N ALA A 256 12.27 -13.85 -5.00
CA ALA A 256 12.15 -15.30 -4.85
C ALA A 256 11.16 -15.66 -3.73
N THR A 257 11.14 -14.87 -2.66
CA THR A 257 10.24 -15.03 -1.52
C THR A 257 8.80 -14.63 -1.85
N VAL A 258 8.57 -13.43 -2.39
CA VAL A 258 7.22 -12.88 -2.57
C VAL A 258 6.55 -13.31 -3.87
N GLY A 259 7.34 -13.57 -4.93
CA GLY A 259 6.83 -13.86 -6.28
C GLY A 259 5.86 -15.05 -6.33
N PRO A 260 6.17 -16.21 -5.71
CA PRO A 260 5.24 -17.34 -5.68
C PRO A 260 3.91 -17.03 -4.97
N LEU A 261 3.95 -16.27 -3.87
CA LEU A 261 2.76 -15.90 -3.09
C LEU A 261 1.87 -14.91 -3.85
N ILE A 262 2.46 -13.90 -4.47
CA ILE A 262 1.75 -12.94 -5.32
C ILE A 262 1.11 -13.66 -6.52
N ARG A 263 1.85 -14.57 -7.18
CA ARG A 263 1.29 -15.40 -8.27
C ARG A 263 0.12 -16.25 -7.82
N ALA A 264 0.27 -16.94 -6.68
CA ALA A 264 -0.80 -17.77 -6.12
C ALA A 264 -2.02 -16.94 -5.70
N ALA A 265 -1.80 -15.70 -5.25
CA ALA A 265 -2.88 -14.81 -4.89
C ALA A 265 -3.69 -14.34 -6.10
N LEU A 266 -3.01 -14.07 -7.22
CA LEU A 266 -3.60 -13.58 -8.46
C LEU A 266 -4.27 -14.69 -9.28
N SER A 267 -3.82 -15.95 -9.16
CA SER A 267 -4.40 -17.08 -9.88
C SER A 267 -5.70 -17.63 -9.29
N GLY A 268 -6.22 -17.02 -8.21
CA GLY A 268 -7.50 -17.41 -7.61
C GLY A 268 -7.53 -18.85 -7.09
N GLY A 269 -6.42 -19.33 -6.54
CA GLY A 269 -6.25 -20.72 -6.10
C GLY A 269 -7.44 -21.23 -5.29
N ARG A 270 -8.19 -22.16 -5.90
CA ARG A 270 -9.06 -23.12 -5.21
C ARG A 270 -8.22 -24.26 -4.64
#